data_AF-A0A3C2AA08-F1
#
_entry.id   AF-A0A3C2AA08-F1
#
_cell.length_a   1.000
_cell.length_b   1.000
_cell.length_c   1.000
_cell.angle_alpha   90.00
_cell.angle_beta   90.00
_cell.angle_gamma   90.00
#
_symmetry.space_group_name_H-M   'P 1'
#
loop_
_entity.id
_entity.type
_entity.pdbx_description
1 polymer ?
#
loop_
_entity_poly.entity_id
_entity_poly.type
_entity_poly.pdbx_seq_one_letter_code
_entity_poly.pdbx_strand_id
1 'polypeptide(L)'
;RPFTTRTVALQPGDTFYLYSDGFQDQFGGPKGKKYMAHQLRKKLGEIHHYSATVQQEFLSQEFDAWCGAEDQVDDVLVIGLRLPR
;
A
#
# COMPACT_ATOMS: atom_id res chain seq x y z
N ARG A 1 -26.64 2.21 5.20
CA ARG A 1 -26.04 1.63 6.44
C ARG A 1 -25.39 2.79 7.20
N PRO A 2 -25.58 2.94 8.51
CA PRO A 2 -24.94 4.03 9.26
C PRO A 2 -23.42 3.81 9.36
N PHE A 3 -22.65 4.89 9.35
CA PHE A 3 -21.21 4.85 9.61
C PHE A 3 -20.93 4.73 11.11
N THR A 4 -19.79 4.15 11.49
CA THR A 4 -19.33 4.04 12.88
C THR A 4 -17.92 4.58 12.99
N THR A 5 -17.72 5.59 13.83
CA THR A 5 -16.39 6.13 14.11
C THR A 5 -15.57 5.13 14.91
N ARG A 6 -14.32 4.92 14.50
CA ARG A 6 -13.32 4.14 15.24
C ARG A 6 -12.17 5.06 15.60
N THR A 7 -11.79 5.06 16.87
CA THR A 7 -10.68 5.87 17.39
C THR A 7 -9.55 4.94 17.80
N VAL A 8 -8.32 5.29 17.42
CA VAL A 8 -7.10 4.56 17.75
C VAL A 8 -6.11 5.57 18.33
N ALA A 9 -5.48 5.22 19.46
CA ALA A 9 -4.43 6.05 20.04
C ALA A 9 -3.11 5.81 19.29
N LEU A 10 -2.44 6.88 18.88
CA LEU A 10 -1.16 6.82 18.16
C LEU A 10 0.00 7.17 19.10
N GLN A 11 1.15 6.55 18.88
CA GLN A 11 2.41 6.83 19.55
C GLN A 11 3.42 7.50 18.60
N PRO A 12 4.33 8.33 19.10
CA PRO A 12 5.40 8.90 18.30
C PRO A 12 6.17 7.83 17.51
N GLY A 13 6.39 8.07 16.22
CA GLY A 13 7.01 7.10 15.31
C GLY A 13 6.05 6.11 14.63
N ASP A 14 4.79 6.02 15.06
CA ASP A 14 3.77 5.20 14.40
C ASP A 14 3.59 5.62 12.94
N THR A 15 3.21 4.66 12.10
CA THR A 15 2.91 4.89 10.69
C THR A 15 1.58 4.28 10.33
N PHE A 16 0.74 5.06 9.67
CA PHE A 16 -0.59 4.67 9.26
C PHE A 16 -0.72 4.80 7.74
N TYR A 17 -1.48 3.88 7.13
CA TYR A 17 -1.71 3.85 5.69
C TYR A 17 -3.19 3.82 5.38
N LEU A 18 -3.60 4.60 4.37
CA LEU A 18 -4.90 4.54 3.72
C LEU A 18 -4.68 4.19 2.26
N TYR A 19 -5.47 3.28 1.72
CA TYR A 19 -5.34 2.88 0.32
C TYR A 19 -6.67 2.42 -0.27
N SER A 20 -6.82 2.60 -1.58
CA SER A 20 -7.88 1.96 -2.37
C SER A 20 -7.54 0.48 -2.65
N ASP A 21 -8.49 -0.26 -3.23
CA ASP A 21 -8.35 -1.65 -3.65
C ASP A 21 -7.55 -1.83 -4.95
N GLY A 22 -7.47 -0.82 -5.82
CA GLY A 22 -6.77 -0.90 -7.11
C GLY A 22 -5.36 -1.50 -7.05
N PHE A 23 -4.54 -1.17 -6.02
CA PHE A 23 -3.22 -1.79 -5.85
C PHE A 23 -3.32 -3.31 -5.70
N GLN A 24 -4.28 -3.76 -4.88
CA GLN A 24 -4.46 -5.17 -4.54
C GLN A 24 -5.11 -5.96 -5.67
N ASP A 25 -5.92 -5.28 -6.48
CA ASP A 25 -6.63 -5.88 -7.60
C ASP A 25 -5.82 -5.92 -8.90
N GLN A 26 -4.66 -5.24 -8.96
CA GLN A 26 -3.75 -5.30 -10.09
C GLN A 26 -3.31 -6.73 -10.41
N PHE A 27 -3.51 -7.13 -11.66
CA PHE A 27 -3.02 -8.39 -12.20
C PHE A 27 -1.56 -8.25 -12.65
N GLY A 28 -0.81 -9.34 -12.52
CA GLY A 28 0.57 -9.38 -12.97
C GLY A 28 1.39 -10.51 -12.34
N GLY A 29 2.69 -10.27 -12.23
CA GLY A 29 3.67 -11.26 -11.81
C GLY A 29 3.77 -12.46 -12.77
N PRO A 30 4.62 -13.44 -12.46
CA PRO A 30 4.94 -14.55 -13.39
C PRO A 30 3.76 -15.46 -13.77
N LYS A 31 2.62 -15.31 -13.10
CA LYS A 31 1.43 -16.16 -13.28
C LYS A 31 0.16 -15.35 -13.60
N GLY A 32 0.27 -14.05 -13.87
CA GLY A 32 -0.87 -13.18 -14.19
C GLY A 32 -1.93 -13.19 -13.09
N LYS A 33 -1.53 -13.06 -11.82
CA LYS A 33 -2.44 -13.10 -10.67
C LYS A 33 -2.62 -11.71 -10.06
N LYS A 34 -3.71 -11.53 -9.33
CA LYS A 34 -3.92 -10.36 -8.48
C LYS A 34 -2.81 -10.22 -7.42
N TYR A 35 -2.44 -8.99 -7.08
CA TYR A 35 -1.47 -8.71 -6.03
C TYR A 35 -1.96 -9.13 -4.63
N MET A 36 -3.26 -8.97 -4.36
CA MET A 36 -3.93 -9.32 -3.10
C MET A 36 -3.47 -8.50 -1.88
N ALA A 37 -4.42 -8.28 -0.97
CA ALA A 37 -4.22 -7.48 0.25
C ALA A 37 -3.07 -7.95 1.16
N HIS A 38 -2.80 -9.26 1.19
CA HIS A 38 -1.77 -9.81 2.08
C HIS A 38 -0.35 -9.43 1.66
N GLN A 39 -0.08 -9.34 0.34
CA GLN A 39 1.23 -8.92 -0.17
C GLN A 39 1.46 -7.44 0.12
N LEU A 40 0.43 -6.59 -0.09
CA LEU A 40 0.54 -5.16 0.21
C LEU A 40 0.81 -4.91 1.69
N ARG A 41 0.08 -5.57 2.59
CA ARG A 41 0.35 -5.44 4.04
C ARG A 41 1.74 -5.93 4.43
N LYS A 42 2.23 -7.01 3.81
CA LYS A 42 3.59 -7.50 4.03
C LYS A 42 4.62 -6.45 3.57
N LYS A 43 4.48 -5.91 2.37
CA LYS A 43 5.36 -4.88 1.82
C LYS A 43 5.38 -3.62 2.70
N LEU A 44 4.21 -3.13 3.12
CA LEU A 44 4.11 -1.99 4.03
C LEU A 44 4.82 -2.27 5.37
N GLY A 45 4.65 -3.48 5.92
CA GLY A 45 5.38 -3.91 7.12
C GLY A 45 6.90 -3.99 6.94
N GLU A 46 7.38 -4.32 5.74
CA GLU A 46 8.81 -4.35 5.42
C GLU A 46 9.42 -2.97 5.24
N ILE A 47 8.67 -2.01 4.70
CA ILE A 47 9.23 -0.68 4.35
C ILE A 47 8.92 0.40 5.38
N HIS A 48 8.07 0.14 6.38
CA HIS A 48 7.59 1.19 7.27
C HIS A 48 8.71 1.99 7.94
N HIS A 49 9.87 1.43 8.25
CA HIS A 49 10.96 2.14 8.92
C HIS A 49 11.70 3.18 8.05
N TYR A 50 11.52 3.16 6.73
CA TYR A 50 12.13 4.15 5.84
C TYR A 50 11.42 5.51 5.88
N SER A 51 12.02 6.54 5.27
CA SER A 51 11.37 7.84 5.09
C SER A 51 10.14 7.72 4.17
N ALA A 52 9.18 8.63 4.28
CA ALA A 52 7.95 8.57 3.47
C ALA A 52 8.23 8.58 1.96
N THR A 53 9.21 9.37 1.51
CA THR A 53 9.67 9.41 0.11
C THR A 53 10.22 8.05 -0.35
N VAL A 54 11.08 7.42 0.46
CA VAL A 54 11.66 6.10 0.12
C VAL A 54 10.58 5.02 0.12
N GLN A 55 9.60 5.08 1.03
CA GLN A 55 8.47 4.16 1.02
C GLN A 55 7.63 4.30 -0.25
N GLN A 56 7.36 5.53 -0.70
CA GLN A 56 6.64 5.79 -1.94
C GLN A 56 7.39 5.21 -3.15
N GLU A 57 8.71 5.39 -3.22
CA GLU A 57 9.55 4.80 -4.27
C GLU A 57 9.46 3.26 -4.26
N PHE A 58 9.56 2.63 -3.09
CA PHE A 58 9.44 1.18 -2.98
C PHE A 58 8.06 0.64 -3.35
N LEU A 59 6.98 1.39 -3.07
CA LEU A 59 5.63 1.01 -3.47
C LEU A 59 5.42 1.15 -4.98
N SER A 60 5.95 2.22 -5.60
CA SER A 60 5.90 2.40 -7.05
C SER A 60 6.65 1.28 -7.76
N GLN A 61 7.89 1.00 -7.34
CA GLN A 61 8.70 -0.07 -7.93
C GLN A 61 8.05 -1.45 -7.77
N GLU A 62 7.45 -1.71 -6.61
CA GLU A 62 6.70 -2.95 -6.37
C GLU A 62 5.50 -3.07 -7.31
N PHE A 63 4.73 -1.99 -7.46
CA PHE A 63 3.56 -1.95 -8.33
C PHE A 63 3.94 -2.15 -9.79
N ASP A 64 4.92 -1.40 -10.29
CA ASP A 64 5.40 -1.45 -11.67
C ASP A 64 5.98 -2.84 -11.99
N ALA A 65 6.78 -3.40 -11.06
CA ALA A 65 7.35 -4.74 -11.22
C ALA A 65 6.28 -5.84 -11.20
N TRP A 66 5.22 -5.67 -10.41
CA TRP A 66 4.11 -6.61 -10.41
C TRP A 66 3.27 -6.50 -11.68
N CYS A 67 2.83 -5.28 -12.04
CA CYS A 67 2.06 -4.99 -13.24
C CYS A 67 2.76 -5.54 -14.50
N GLY A 68 4.06 -5.27 -14.63
CA GLY A 68 4.87 -5.79 -15.72
C GLY A 68 4.36 -5.31 -17.08
N ALA A 69 3.88 -6.24 -17.90
CA ALA A 69 3.30 -5.95 -19.21
C ALA A 69 1.77 -5.95 -19.22
N GLU A 70 1.13 -6.26 -18.08
CA GLU A 70 -0.33 -6.17 -17.95
C GLU A 70 -0.75 -4.71 -17.85
N ASP A 71 -1.96 -4.41 -18.32
CA ASP A 71 -2.55 -3.08 -18.18
C ASP A 71 -2.97 -2.83 -16.72
N GLN A 72 -2.92 -1.55 -16.31
CA GLN A 72 -3.49 -1.14 -15.04
C GLN A 72 -5.02 -1.28 -15.09
N VAL A 73 -5.59 -1.97 -14.10
CA VAL A 73 -7.02 -2.36 -14.14
C VAL A 73 -7.95 -1.37 -13.44
N ASP A 74 -7.43 -0.55 -12.54
CA ASP A 74 -8.20 0.39 -11.72
C ASP A 74 -7.32 1.53 -11.18
N ASP A 75 -7.94 2.57 -10.62
CA ASP A 75 -7.25 3.69 -9.99
C ASP A 75 -6.54 3.26 -8.69
N VAL A 76 -5.27 3.64 -8.57
CA VAL A 76 -4.42 3.27 -7.42
C VAL A 76 -4.11 4.50 -6.57
N LEU A 77 -4.48 4.43 -5.28
CA LEU A 77 -4.14 5.45 -4.29
C LEU A 77 -3.59 4.79 -3.02
N VAL A 78 -2.43 5.26 -2.57
CA VAL A 78 -1.86 4.93 -1.25
C VAL A 78 -1.38 6.21 -0.59
N ILE A 79 -1.81 6.44 0.66
CA ILE A 79 -1.42 7.57 1.49
C ILE A 79 -0.75 7.00 2.75
N GLY A 80 0.51 7.38 2.98
CA GLY A 80 1.25 7.03 4.20
C GLY A 80 1.46 8.26 5.08
N LEU A 81 1.16 8.15 6.37
CA LEU A 81 1.37 9.20 7.37
C LEU A 81 2.22 8.65 8.52
N ARG A 82 3.32 9.34 8.85
CA ARG A 82 4.16 9.02 10.00
C ARG A 82 4.03 10.10 11.05
N LEU A 83 3.75 9.70 12.29
CA LEU A 83 3.79 10.63 13.42
C LEU A 83 5.27 10.91 13.76
N PRO A 84 5.67 12.18 13.91
CA PRO A 84 7.02 12.53 14.37
C PRO A 84 7.37 11.81 15.67
N ARG A 85 8.66 11.53 15.86
CA ARG A 85 9.19 11.05 17.14
C ARG A 85 9.36 12.21 18.12
#